data_AF-A0A2U1B972-F1
#
_entry.id   AF-A0A2U1B972-F1
#
_cell.length_a   1.000
_cell.length_b   1.000
_cell.length_c   1.000
_cell.angle_alpha   90.00
_cell.angle_beta   90.00
_cell.angle_gamma   90.00
#
_symmetry.space_group_name_H-M   'P 1'
#
loop_
_entity.id
_entity.type
_entity.pdbx_description
1 polymer ?
#
loop_
_entity_poly.entity_id
_entity_poly.type
_entity_poly.pdbx_seq_one_letter_code
_entity_poly.pdbx_strand_id
1 'polypeptide(L)'
;MFTVFDLKDSTPLAPDELRAVRRVLEDYCRTAAGAWLRGFPHRRFELRWCPAITDDVLGAFTLLHPWTIYLKPPDTEATGRLRDYARISWAEIITPTVIHELRHAWQFRRNPLLYAVCCLPLLREITLERDAGRTGSEAESIVESTTGWHTGREFERRRKAQDK
;
A
#
# COMPACT_ATOMS: atom_id res chain seq x y z
N MET A 1 1.07 -17.79 -9.50
CA MET A 1 -0.12 -17.80 -8.62
C MET A 1 0.35 -17.58 -7.20
N PHE A 2 0.06 -16.41 -6.65
CA PHE A 2 0.41 -16.05 -5.28
C PHE A 2 -0.44 -16.85 -4.28
N THR A 3 0.19 -17.47 -3.30
CA THR A 3 -0.48 -18.22 -2.23
C THR A 3 -0.05 -17.70 -0.86
N VAL A 4 -0.84 -18.00 0.17
CA VAL A 4 -0.55 -17.61 1.56
C VAL A 4 0.80 -18.18 2.04
N PHE A 5 1.26 -19.31 1.50
CA PHE A 5 2.55 -19.90 1.87
C PHE A 5 3.73 -19.06 1.41
N ASP A 6 3.52 -18.22 0.39
CA ASP A 6 4.54 -17.34 -0.15
C ASP A 6 4.76 -16.09 0.74
N LEU A 7 3.93 -15.91 1.78
CA LEU A 7 4.05 -14.83 2.76
C LEU A 7 5.24 -15.02 3.73
N LYS A 8 5.81 -16.22 3.82
CA LYS A 8 6.85 -16.59 4.79
C LYS A 8 8.12 -15.74 4.68
N ASP A 9 8.48 -15.35 3.45
CA ASP A 9 9.71 -14.61 3.16
C ASP A 9 9.48 -13.09 3.19
N SER A 10 8.32 -12.65 3.67
CA SER A 10 8.00 -11.24 3.76
C SER A 10 8.83 -10.55 4.83
N THR A 11 9.28 -9.33 4.59
CA THR A 11 10.08 -8.53 5.54
C THR A 11 9.34 -7.27 5.96
N PRO A 12 9.41 -6.83 7.22
CA PRO A 12 8.78 -5.58 7.63
C PRO A 12 9.37 -4.38 6.85
N LEU A 13 8.54 -3.36 6.62
CA LEU A 13 9.03 -2.09 6.10
C LEU A 13 10.07 -1.48 7.05
N ALA A 14 11.12 -0.90 6.49
CA ALA A 14 12.11 -0.17 7.27
C ALA A 14 11.47 1.07 7.91
N PRO A 15 12.03 1.62 9.01
CA PRO A 15 11.44 2.74 9.72
C PRO A 15 11.15 3.98 8.85
N ASP A 16 12.03 4.29 7.90
CA ASP A 16 11.87 5.43 7.00
C ASP A 16 10.84 5.18 5.89
N GLU A 17 10.75 3.95 5.37
CA GLU A 17 9.71 3.53 4.43
C GLU A 17 8.32 3.62 5.09
N LEU A 18 8.20 3.08 6.32
CA LEU A 18 6.97 3.13 7.09
C LEU A 18 6.56 4.58 7.41
N ARG A 19 7.53 5.46 7.67
CA ARG A 19 7.27 6.89 7.88
C ARG A 19 6.74 7.56 6.60
N ALA A 20 7.30 7.21 5.44
CA ALA A 20 6.82 7.67 4.14
C ALA A 20 5.35 7.29 3.92
N VAL A 21 4.99 6.01 4.12
CA VAL A 21 3.60 5.54 4.02
C VAL A 21 2.71 6.29 5.01
N ARG A 22 3.13 6.42 6.26
CA ARG A 22 2.34 7.08 7.31
C ARG A 22 2.07 8.55 7.00
N ARG A 23 3.03 9.27 6.42
CA ARG A 23 2.84 10.67 6.01
C ARG A 23 1.69 10.78 5.00
N VAL A 24 1.73 9.96 3.95
CA VAL A 24 0.69 9.94 2.92
C VAL A 24 -0.66 9.50 3.48
N LEU A 25 -0.69 8.49 4.35
CA LEU A 25 -1.91 8.08 5.05
C LEU A 25 -2.51 9.20 5.90
N GLU A 26 -1.68 9.98 6.59
CA GLU A 26 -2.13 11.12 7.41
C GLU A 26 -2.74 12.23 6.54
N ASP A 27 -2.15 12.53 5.39
CA ASP A 27 -2.70 13.49 4.44
C ASP A 27 -4.04 12.99 3.88
N TYR A 28 -4.12 11.71 3.50
CA TYR A 28 -5.37 11.09 3.06
C TYR A 28 -6.45 11.13 4.15
N CYS A 29 -6.12 10.83 5.42
CA CYS A 29 -7.04 10.88 6.57
C CYS A 29 -7.67 12.26 6.82
N ARG A 30 -7.00 13.34 6.38
CA ARG A 30 -7.52 14.71 6.52
C ARG A 30 -8.61 15.04 5.50
N THR A 31 -8.70 14.28 4.42
CA THR A 31 -9.73 14.47 3.38
C THR A 31 -11.10 13.94 3.82
N ALA A 32 -12.15 14.29 3.06
CA ALA A 32 -13.47 13.71 3.24
C ALA A 32 -13.48 12.21 2.89
N ALA A 33 -12.74 11.80 1.86
CA ALA A 33 -12.60 10.41 1.44
C ALA A 33 -11.95 9.54 2.52
N GLY A 34 -10.90 10.04 3.18
CA GLY A 34 -10.20 9.34 4.26
C GLY A 34 -10.89 9.37 5.63
N ALA A 35 -12.10 9.92 5.74
CA ALA A 35 -12.80 10.05 7.02
C ALA A 35 -13.00 8.70 7.74
N TRP A 36 -13.18 7.62 6.99
CA TRP A 36 -13.36 6.27 7.56
C TRP A 36 -12.10 5.75 8.28
N LEU A 37 -10.90 6.22 7.92
CA LEU A 37 -9.65 5.81 8.57
C LEU A 37 -9.48 6.41 9.96
N ARG A 38 -10.12 7.56 10.27
CA ARG A 38 -9.97 8.25 11.56
C ARG A 38 -10.49 7.43 12.74
N GLY A 39 -11.54 6.64 12.52
CA GLY A 39 -12.09 5.70 13.51
C GLY A 39 -11.53 4.28 13.39
N PHE A 40 -10.62 4.04 12.43
CA PHE A 40 -10.08 2.72 12.15
C PHE A 40 -8.64 2.61 12.67
N PRO A 41 -8.27 1.52 13.37
CA PRO A 41 -6.93 1.35 13.94
C PRO A 41 -5.85 1.01 12.91
N HIS A 42 -5.78 1.76 11.80
CA HIS A 42 -4.86 1.54 10.68
C HIS A 42 -3.38 1.54 11.10
N ARG A 43 -3.01 2.31 12.13
CA ARG A 43 -1.63 2.34 12.67
C ARG A 43 -1.18 1.04 13.33
N ARG A 44 -2.11 0.15 13.69
CA ARG A 44 -1.80 -1.17 14.26
C ARG A 44 -1.40 -2.19 13.20
N PHE A 45 -1.61 -1.89 11.92
CA PHE A 45 -1.26 -2.81 10.85
C PHE A 45 0.25 -2.81 10.64
N GLU A 46 0.80 -4.01 10.59
CA GLU A 46 2.15 -4.24 10.12
C GLU A 46 2.16 -4.25 8.59
N LEU A 47 3.08 -3.48 8.01
CA LEU A 47 3.30 -3.46 6.57
C LEU A 47 4.55 -4.28 6.28
N ARG A 48 4.44 -5.22 5.34
CA ARG A 48 5.55 -6.10 4.97
C ARG A 48 5.74 -6.13 3.45
N TRP A 49 6.98 -6.02 3.01
CA TRP A 49 7.36 -6.35 1.63
C TRP A 49 7.30 -7.85 1.44
N CYS A 50 6.58 -8.31 0.42
CA CYS A 50 6.44 -9.72 0.09
C CYS A 50 7.04 -9.98 -1.30
N PRO A 51 8.23 -10.61 -1.38
CA PRO A 51 8.91 -10.88 -2.66
C PRO A 51 8.11 -11.74 -3.65
N ALA A 52 7.13 -12.50 -3.16
CA ALA A 52 6.28 -13.33 -4.01
C ALA A 52 5.17 -12.55 -4.73
N ILE A 53 4.98 -11.29 -4.41
CA ILE A 53 4.07 -10.39 -5.13
C ILE A 53 4.87 -9.78 -6.30
N THR A 54 4.77 -10.39 -7.48
CA THR A 54 5.57 -10.01 -8.66
C THR A 54 4.75 -9.46 -9.84
N ASP A 55 3.46 -9.77 -9.90
CA ASP A 55 2.60 -9.54 -11.07
C ASP A 55 1.74 -8.26 -10.91
N ASP A 56 0.54 -8.22 -11.52
CA ASP A 56 -0.40 -7.08 -11.48
C ASP A 56 -0.97 -6.78 -10.08
N VAL A 57 -0.68 -7.63 -9.11
CA VAL A 57 -1.06 -7.44 -7.71
C VAL A 57 0.01 -6.59 -7.04
N LEU A 58 -0.36 -5.46 -6.45
CA LEU A 58 0.57 -4.58 -5.73
C LEU A 58 0.50 -4.77 -4.21
N GLY A 59 -0.56 -5.39 -3.69
CA GLY A 59 -0.75 -5.61 -2.28
C GLY A 59 -1.74 -6.72 -1.99
N ALA A 60 -1.75 -7.16 -0.74
CA ALA A 60 -2.68 -8.18 -0.27
C ALA A 60 -2.96 -8.04 1.23
N PHE A 61 -4.24 -7.94 1.57
CA PHE A 61 -4.77 -8.22 2.89
C PHE A 61 -5.25 -9.68 2.99
N THR A 62 -4.99 -10.33 4.11
CA THR A 62 -5.45 -11.71 4.38
C THR A 62 -6.07 -11.83 5.77
N LEU A 63 -7.10 -12.66 5.88
CA LEU A 63 -7.77 -12.94 7.15
C LEU A 63 -6.92 -13.78 8.12
N LEU A 64 -5.90 -14.49 7.62
CA LEU A 64 -5.01 -15.30 8.44
C LEU A 64 -4.06 -14.44 9.28
N HIS A 65 -3.67 -13.28 8.75
CA HIS A 65 -2.88 -12.27 9.44
C HIS A 65 -3.67 -10.95 9.42
N PRO A 66 -4.74 -10.83 10.23
CA PRO A 66 -5.75 -9.77 10.09
C PRO A 66 -5.24 -8.36 10.44
N TRP A 67 -3.99 -8.26 10.90
CA TRP A 67 -3.28 -7.02 11.22
C TRP A 67 -2.04 -6.82 10.35
N THR A 68 -1.94 -7.52 9.20
CA THR A 68 -0.79 -7.42 8.32
C THR A 68 -1.25 -7.14 6.89
N ILE A 69 -0.57 -6.23 6.21
CA ILE A 69 -0.71 -5.96 4.79
C ILE A 69 0.61 -6.28 4.12
N TYR A 70 0.53 -7.08 3.06
CA TYR A 70 1.66 -7.46 2.24
C TYR A 70 1.71 -6.58 0.99
N LEU A 71 2.90 -6.17 0.60
CA LEU A 71 3.11 -5.20 -0.47
C LEU A 71 4.16 -5.70 -1.45
N LYS A 72 3.99 -5.39 -2.73
CA LYS A 72 4.99 -5.62 -3.76
C LYS A 72 6.27 -4.83 -3.43
N PRO A 73 7.45 -5.47 -3.30
CA PRO A 73 8.69 -4.74 -3.11
C PRO A 73 9.04 -3.88 -4.35
N PRO A 74 9.90 -2.86 -4.19
CA PRO A 74 10.36 -2.09 -5.33
C PRO A 74 11.22 -2.94 -6.27
N ASP A 75 10.93 -2.86 -7.56
CA ASP A 75 11.75 -3.42 -8.63
C ASP A 75 12.98 -2.52 -8.85
N THR A 76 14.03 -2.70 -8.05
CA THR A 76 15.26 -1.89 -8.17
C THR A 76 16.54 -2.71 -8.01
N GLU A 77 17.44 -2.56 -8.97
CA GLU A 77 18.82 -3.08 -8.91
C GLU A 77 19.78 -2.11 -8.19
N ALA A 78 19.28 -0.96 -7.71
CA ALA A 78 20.12 0.05 -7.08
C ALA A 78 20.75 -0.47 -5.78
N THR A 79 21.96 0.01 -5.49
CA THR A 79 22.72 -0.33 -4.28
C THR A 79 22.99 0.90 -3.41
N GLY A 80 23.25 0.69 -2.11
CA GLY A 80 23.58 1.77 -1.17
C GLY A 80 22.48 2.83 -1.04
N ARG A 81 22.86 4.11 -0.96
CA ARG A 81 21.92 5.22 -0.70
C ARG A 81 20.83 5.38 -1.78
N LEU A 82 21.13 5.02 -3.04
CA LEU A 82 20.12 5.05 -4.11
C LEU A 82 19.04 4.00 -3.89
N ARG A 83 19.41 2.83 -3.36
CA ARG A 83 18.47 1.78 -2.97
C ARG A 83 17.53 2.28 -1.88
N ASP A 84 18.08 2.89 -0.84
CA ASP A 84 17.29 3.38 0.30
C ASP A 84 16.28 4.44 -0.16
N TYR A 85 16.73 5.38 -1.00
CA TYR A 85 15.86 6.37 -1.59
C TYR A 85 14.78 5.75 -2.48
N ALA A 86 15.14 4.84 -3.39
CA ALA A 86 14.18 4.16 -4.27
C ALA A 86 13.12 3.40 -3.47
N ARG A 87 13.51 2.76 -2.36
CA ARG A 87 12.59 2.06 -1.46
C ARG A 87 11.64 3.01 -0.72
N ILE A 88 12.13 4.15 -0.23
CA ILE A 88 11.29 5.18 0.40
C ILE A 88 10.32 5.77 -0.63
N SER A 89 10.81 6.11 -1.83
CA SER A 89 9.98 6.61 -2.92
C SER A 89 8.88 5.61 -3.31
N TRP A 90 9.24 4.34 -3.43
CA TRP A 90 8.26 3.28 -3.71
C TRP A 90 7.22 3.14 -2.60
N ALA A 91 7.63 3.24 -1.34
CA ALA A 91 6.71 3.21 -0.20
C ALA A 91 5.65 4.34 -0.27
N GLU A 92 6.04 5.55 -0.70
CA GLU A 92 5.08 6.63 -0.94
C GLU A 92 4.14 6.31 -2.11
N ILE A 93 4.70 5.83 -3.23
CA ILE A 93 3.95 5.50 -4.45
C ILE A 93 2.93 4.38 -4.22
N ILE A 94 3.28 3.35 -3.45
CA ILE A 94 2.41 2.19 -3.20
C ILE A 94 1.37 2.44 -2.08
N THR A 95 1.37 3.63 -1.47
CA THR A 95 0.42 3.93 -0.38
C THR A 95 -1.06 3.87 -0.80
N PRO A 96 -1.49 4.24 -2.02
CA PRO A 96 -2.87 4.00 -2.45
C PRO A 96 -3.27 2.53 -2.38
N THR A 97 -2.36 1.61 -2.72
CA THR A 97 -2.56 0.17 -2.52
C THR A 97 -2.71 -0.16 -1.03
N VAL A 98 -1.90 0.43 -0.14
CA VAL A 98 -2.07 0.26 1.31
C VAL A 98 -3.48 0.70 1.75
N ILE A 99 -3.98 1.82 1.23
CA ILE A 99 -5.33 2.33 1.52
C ILE A 99 -6.41 1.38 1.03
N HIS A 100 -6.24 0.83 -0.17
CA HIS A 100 -7.11 -0.21 -0.74
C HIS A 100 -7.17 -1.45 0.18
N GLU A 101 -6.02 -1.98 0.60
CA GLU A 101 -5.98 -3.15 1.48
C GLU A 101 -6.54 -2.85 2.90
N LEU A 102 -6.27 -1.65 3.44
CA LEU A 102 -6.89 -1.20 4.69
C LEU A 102 -8.41 -1.11 4.56
N ARG A 103 -8.93 -0.78 3.36
CA ARG A 103 -10.36 -0.71 3.11
C ARG A 103 -11.00 -2.09 3.21
N HIS A 104 -10.38 -3.12 2.63
CA HIS A 104 -10.81 -4.51 2.85
C HIS A 104 -10.80 -4.89 4.32
N ALA A 105 -9.74 -4.54 5.04
CA ALA A 105 -9.64 -4.82 6.47
C ALA A 105 -10.71 -4.09 7.31
N TRP A 106 -11.12 -2.90 6.88
CA TRP A 106 -12.23 -2.15 7.46
C TRP A 106 -13.60 -2.75 7.12
N GLN A 107 -13.84 -3.13 5.86
CA GLN A 107 -15.07 -3.79 5.43
C GLN A 107 -15.29 -5.08 6.24
N PHE A 108 -14.25 -5.91 6.38
CA PHE A 108 -14.27 -7.12 7.19
C PHE A 108 -14.61 -6.82 8.67
N ARG A 109 -13.96 -5.83 9.29
CA ARG A 109 -14.21 -5.49 10.70
C ARG A 109 -15.58 -4.86 10.94
N ARG A 110 -16.13 -4.15 9.96
CA ARG A 110 -17.45 -3.54 10.05
C ARG A 110 -18.56 -4.58 10.00
N ASN A 111 -18.45 -5.56 9.11
CA ASN A 111 -19.42 -6.65 9.02
C ASN A 111 -18.77 -7.92 8.40
N PRO A 112 -18.25 -8.84 9.24
CA PRO A 112 -17.57 -10.05 8.77
C PRO A 112 -18.45 -10.97 7.92
N LEU A 113 -19.75 -11.06 8.26
CA LEU A 113 -20.69 -11.93 7.54
C LEU A 113 -20.97 -11.39 6.14
N LEU A 114 -21.24 -10.09 6.03
CA LEU A 114 -21.42 -9.44 4.74
C LEU A 114 -20.14 -9.51 3.91
N TYR A 115 -18.98 -9.31 4.53
CA TYR A 115 -17.69 -9.44 3.86
C TYR A 115 -17.51 -10.85 3.27
N ALA A 116 -17.79 -11.90 4.05
CA ALA A 116 -17.69 -13.28 3.58
C ALA A 116 -18.63 -13.59 2.40
N VAL A 117 -19.88 -13.10 2.45
CA VAL A 117 -20.83 -13.21 1.33
C VAL A 117 -20.30 -12.49 0.09
N CYS A 118 -19.77 -11.28 0.29
CA CYS A 118 -19.20 -10.46 -0.76
C CYS A 118 -17.85 -10.99 -1.28
N CYS A 119 -17.20 -11.97 -0.65
CA CYS A 119 -15.99 -12.60 -1.19
C CYS A 119 -16.28 -13.57 -2.35
N LEU A 120 -17.55 -13.91 -2.61
CA LEU A 120 -17.92 -14.71 -3.79
C LEU A 120 -17.49 -13.99 -5.08
N PRO A 121 -16.88 -14.67 -6.07
CA PRO A 121 -16.16 -14.02 -7.18
C PRO A 121 -16.92 -12.88 -7.87
N LEU A 122 -18.18 -13.12 -8.24
CA LEU A 122 -19.02 -12.12 -8.90
C LEU A 122 -19.45 -10.97 -7.99
N LEU A 123 -19.71 -11.26 -6.70
CA LEU A 123 -20.09 -10.25 -5.72
C LEU A 123 -18.88 -9.40 -5.31
N ARG A 124 -17.70 -10.01 -5.27
CA ARG A 124 -16.44 -9.37 -4.87
C ARG A 124 -16.10 -8.22 -5.80
N GLU A 125 -16.15 -8.46 -7.11
CA GLU A 125 -15.85 -7.45 -8.12
C GLU A 125 -16.81 -6.25 -8.04
N ILE A 126 -18.11 -6.49 -7.87
CA ILE A 126 -19.11 -5.42 -7.86
C ILE A 126 -19.24 -4.69 -6.51
N THR A 127 -18.81 -5.32 -5.41
CA THR A 127 -18.93 -4.75 -4.05
C THR A 127 -17.57 -4.38 -3.47
N LEU A 128 -16.80 -5.35 -3.00
CA LEU A 128 -15.56 -5.13 -2.23
C LEU A 128 -14.50 -4.43 -3.06
N GLU A 129 -14.22 -4.94 -4.25
CA GLU A 129 -13.20 -4.41 -5.16
C GLU A 129 -13.62 -3.07 -5.75
N ARG A 130 -14.91 -2.90 -6.05
CA ARG A 130 -15.43 -1.61 -6.55
C ARG A 130 -15.28 -0.49 -5.51
N ASP A 131 -15.62 -0.77 -4.25
CA ASP A 131 -15.51 0.19 -3.15
C ASP A 131 -14.04 0.45 -2.75
N ALA A 132 -13.22 -0.61 -2.65
CA ALA A 132 -11.80 -0.48 -2.38
C ALA A 132 -11.05 0.20 -3.54
N GLY A 133 -11.37 -0.15 -4.78
CA GLY A 133 -10.83 0.45 -6.00
C GLY A 133 -11.16 1.94 -6.10
N ARG A 134 -12.42 2.34 -5.87
CA ARG A 134 -12.79 3.76 -5.82
C ARG A 134 -11.99 4.53 -4.76
N THR A 135 -11.87 3.95 -3.56
CA THR A 135 -11.12 4.54 -2.45
C THR A 135 -9.63 4.67 -2.79
N GLY A 136 -9.06 3.65 -3.45
CA GLY A 136 -7.69 3.62 -3.95
C GLY A 136 -7.44 4.69 -5.01
N SER A 137 -8.31 4.81 -6.02
CA SER A 137 -8.16 5.85 -7.07
C SER A 137 -8.31 7.27 -6.52
N GLU A 138 -9.20 7.49 -5.54
CA GLU A 138 -9.28 8.79 -4.84
C GLU A 138 -7.98 9.07 -4.07
N ALA A 139 -7.35 8.05 -3.48
CA ALA A 139 -6.05 8.17 -2.84
C ALA A 139 -4.91 8.41 -3.83
N GLU A 140 -4.90 7.76 -5.01
CA GLU A 140 -3.94 8.00 -6.08
C GLU A 140 -3.95 9.47 -6.50
N SER A 141 -5.13 10.06 -6.74
CA SER A 141 -5.23 11.48 -7.08
C SER A 141 -4.65 12.41 -5.99
N ILE A 142 -4.80 12.04 -4.72
CA ILE A 142 -4.21 12.76 -3.59
C ILE A 142 -2.69 12.57 -3.55
N VAL A 143 -2.20 11.36 -3.80
CA VAL A 143 -0.76 11.07 -3.90
C VAL A 143 -0.15 11.82 -5.07
N GLU A 144 -0.77 11.84 -6.24
CA GLU A 144 -0.28 12.57 -7.40
C GLU A 144 -0.25 14.08 -7.15
N SER A 145 -1.27 14.65 -6.50
CA SER A 145 -1.34 16.08 -6.20
C SER A 145 -0.43 16.52 -5.04
N THR A 146 -0.24 15.68 -4.03
CA THR A 146 0.56 15.99 -2.82
C THR A 146 2.03 15.62 -2.99
N THR A 147 2.29 14.50 -3.66
CA THR A 147 3.64 13.94 -3.88
C THR A 147 4.25 14.38 -5.21
N GLY A 148 3.50 15.13 -6.03
CA GLY A 148 3.68 15.40 -7.46
C GLY A 148 5.04 15.88 -8.00
N TRP A 149 6.11 15.95 -7.21
CA TRP A 149 7.42 16.44 -7.66
C TRP A 149 8.66 15.77 -7.03
N HIS A 150 8.55 15.02 -5.93
CA HIS A 150 9.73 14.61 -5.16
C HIS A 150 10.43 13.34 -5.64
N THR A 151 9.84 12.52 -6.51
CA THR A 151 10.35 11.17 -6.83
C THR A 151 11.09 11.08 -8.16
N GLY A 152 10.47 11.35 -9.31
CA GLY A 152 11.13 11.15 -10.61
C GLY A 152 12.28 12.12 -10.91
N ARG A 153 12.02 13.43 -10.80
CA ARG A 153 13.02 14.47 -11.10
C ARG A 153 14.14 14.55 -10.06
N GLU A 154 13.84 14.27 -8.79
CA GLU A 154 14.87 14.28 -7.74
C GLU A 154 15.74 13.02 -7.78
N PHE A 155 15.15 11.85 -8.08
CA PHE A 155 15.90 10.62 -8.35
C PHE A 155 16.87 10.80 -9.52
N GLU A 156 16.39 11.30 -10.66
CA GLU A 156 17.25 11.56 -11.82
C GLU A 156 18.35 12.58 -11.53
N ARG A 157 18.05 13.65 -10.78
CA ARG A 157 19.05 14.65 -10.37
C ARG A 157 20.13 14.03 -9.47
N ARG A 158 19.73 13.21 -8.49
CA ARG A 158 20.67 12.57 -7.56
C ARG A 158 21.48 11.46 -8.22
N ARG A 159 20.88 10.68 -9.13
CA ARG A 159 21.59 9.70 -9.96
C ARG A 159 22.66 10.39 -10.82
N LYS A 160 22.28 11.45 -11.54
CA LYS A 160 23.22 12.27 -12.34
C LYS A 160 24.33 12.93 -11.52
N ALA A 161 24.13 13.13 -10.21
CA ALA A 161 25.13 13.68 -9.31
C ALA A 161 26.10 12.63 -8.74
N GLN A 162 25.76 11.33 -8.79
CA GLN A 162 26.67 10.24 -8.42
C GLN A 162 27.46 9.69 -9.61
N ASP A 163 26.97 9.88 -10.83
CA ASP A 163 27.67 9.52 -12.07
C ASP A 163 28.75 10.56 -12.48
N LYS A 164 28.93 11.64 -11.71
CA LYS A 164 29.97 12.67 -11.87
C LYS A 164 31.02 12.58 -10.78
#